data_AF-A0A849U7R3-F1
#
_entry.id   AF-A0A849U7R3-F1
#
_cell.length_a   1.000
_cell.length_b   1.000
_cell.length_c   1.000
_cell.angle_alpha   90.00
_cell.angle_beta   90.00
_cell.angle_gamma   90.00
#
_symmetry.space_group_name_H-M   'P 1'
#
loop_
_entity.id
_entity.type
_entity.pdbx_description
1 polymer ?
#
loop_
_entity_poly.entity_id
_entity_poly.type
_entity_poly.pdbx_seq_one_letter_code
_entity_poly.pdbx_strand_id
1 'polypeptide(L)'
;MCDFKSLLFLLLLFLPLSHADGMKEGENYCHDTKSVEQNKALLGDHPNDPIIIRLMALREGLCNMIDRGLITVEQGIDIFNDEKNKSVIQRSNEEQTKSPKLTL
;
A
#
# COMPACT_ATOMS: atom_id res chain seq x y z
N MET A 1 -52.25 -20.03 1.20
CA MET A 1 -51.40 -20.35 0.03
C MET A 1 -50.27 -19.35 0.03
N CYS A 2 -49.11 -19.75 0.57
CA CYS A 2 -47.91 -18.90 0.50
C CYS A 2 -47.44 -18.93 -0.95
N ASP A 3 -47.58 -17.79 -1.62
CA ASP A 3 -47.25 -17.62 -3.03
C ASP A 3 -45.78 -17.99 -3.29
N PHE A 4 -45.55 -18.97 -4.17
CA PHE A 4 -44.21 -19.44 -4.55
C PHE A 4 -43.30 -18.29 -5.03
N LYS A 5 -43.91 -17.26 -5.62
CA LYS A 5 -43.26 -16.04 -6.09
C LYS A 5 -42.74 -15.15 -4.95
N SER A 6 -43.38 -15.20 -3.78
CA SER A 6 -43.00 -14.46 -2.58
C SER A 6 -41.82 -15.12 -1.84
N LEU A 7 -41.76 -16.46 -1.87
CA LEU A 7 -40.61 -17.23 -1.36
C LEU A 7 -39.33 -17.02 -2.18
N LEU A 8 -39.46 -16.89 -3.51
CA LEU A 8 -38.32 -16.60 -4.39
C LEU A 8 -37.71 -15.22 -4.13
N PHE A 9 -38.54 -14.24 -3.76
CA PHE A 9 -38.09 -12.88 -3.46
C PHE A 9 -37.38 -12.77 -2.11
N LEU A 10 -37.82 -13.55 -1.11
CA LEU A 10 -37.15 -13.60 0.20
C LEU A 10 -35.79 -14.31 0.14
N LEU A 11 -35.61 -15.30 -0.74
CA LEU A 11 -34.34 -16.03 -0.87
C LEU A 11 -33.21 -15.18 -1.47
N LEU A 12 -33.53 -14.17 -2.28
CA LEU A 12 -32.54 -13.26 -2.88
C LEU A 12 -31.96 -12.24 -1.88
N LEU A 13 -32.64 -11.99 -0.76
CA LEU A 13 -32.19 -11.04 0.28
C LEU A 13 -31.19 -11.66 1.28
N PHE A 14 -31.05 -12.98 1.29
CA PHE A 14 -30.11 -13.69 2.16
C PHE A 14 -28.84 -14.16 1.46
N LEU A 15 -28.58 -13.72 0.22
CA LEU A 15 -27.26 -13.91 -0.37
C LEU A 15 -26.27 -13.11 0.49
N PRO A 16 -25.36 -13.77 1.23
CA PRO A 16 -24.26 -13.04 1.81
C PRO A 16 -23.54 -12.39 0.63
N LEU A 17 -23.49 -11.05 0.61
CA LEU A 17 -22.45 -10.34 -0.08
C LEU A 17 -21.14 -10.75 0.61
N SER A 18 -20.66 -11.93 0.27
CA SER A 18 -19.28 -12.31 0.46
C SER A 18 -18.50 -11.32 -0.39
N HIS A 19 -18.16 -10.17 0.20
CA HIS A 19 -17.00 -9.42 -0.20
C HIS A 19 -15.85 -10.38 0.08
N ALA A 20 -15.57 -11.23 -0.92
CA ALA A 20 -14.24 -11.75 -1.10
C ALA A 20 -13.38 -10.50 -1.33
N ASP A 21 -12.89 -9.93 -0.23
CA ASP A 21 -11.71 -9.10 -0.22
C ASP A 21 -10.55 -10.06 -0.53
N GLY A 22 -10.58 -10.60 -1.75
CA GLY A 22 -9.55 -11.43 -2.30
C GLY A 22 -8.39 -10.49 -2.48
N MET A 23 -7.44 -10.52 -1.55
CA MET A 23 -6.11 -10.01 -1.76
C MET A 23 -5.60 -10.66 -3.04
N LYS A 24 -5.74 -9.94 -4.16
CA LYS A 24 -5.40 -10.45 -5.48
C LYS A 24 -3.89 -10.58 -5.51
N GLU A 25 -3.45 -11.80 -5.75
CA GLU A 25 -2.07 -12.15 -6.01
C GLU A 25 -1.48 -11.17 -7.06
N GLY A 26 -0.49 -10.38 -6.67
CA GLY A 26 0.28 -9.51 -7.57
C GLY A 26 -0.40 -8.21 -8.05
N GLU A 27 -1.13 -7.48 -7.19
CA GLU A 27 -1.59 -6.13 -7.58
C GLU A 27 -0.40 -5.19 -7.90
N ASN A 28 -0.30 -4.80 -9.16
CA ASN A 28 0.71 -3.88 -9.65
C ASN A 28 0.25 -2.43 -9.42
N TYR A 29 0.69 -1.84 -8.30
CA TYR A 29 0.37 -0.45 -7.96
C TYR A 29 1.23 0.58 -8.71
N CYS A 30 2.10 0.19 -9.64
CA CYS A 30 2.92 1.14 -10.39
C CYS A 30 2.08 2.13 -11.19
N HIS A 31 0.98 1.64 -11.76
CA HIS A 31 0.07 2.41 -12.62
C HIS A 31 -1.28 2.69 -11.98
N ASP A 32 -1.45 2.37 -10.69
CA ASP A 32 -2.65 2.72 -9.96
C ASP A 32 -2.70 4.23 -9.73
N THR A 33 -3.65 4.90 -10.38
CA THR A 33 -3.79 6.37 -10.36
C THR A 33 -3.90 6.90 -8.93
N LYS A 34 -4.62 6.20 -8.05
CA LYS A 34 -4.79 6.60 -6.66
C LYS A 34 -3.46 6.55 -5.89
N SER A 35 -2.71 5.45 -6.03
CA SER A 35 -1.38 5.30 -5.44
C SER A 35 -0.40 6.35 -5.97
N VAL A 36 -0.47 6.68 -7.26
CA VAL A 36 0.36 7.73 -7.85
C VAL A 36 0.04 9.10 -7.24
N GLU A 37 -1.24 9.45 -7.10
CA GLU A 37 -1.66 10.71 -6.47
C GLU A 37 -1.24 10.80 -5.00
N GLN A 38 -1.43 9.74 -4.23
CA GLN A 38 -1.04 9.69 -2.82
C GLN A 38 0.47 9.86 -2.63
N ASN A 39 1.28 9.20 -3.47
CA ASN A 39 2.74 9.32 -3.43
C ASN A 39 3.22 10.72 -3.82
N LYS A 40 2.59 11.35 -4.82
CA LYS A 40 2.86 12.74 -5.19
C LYS A 40 2.51 13.71 -4.06
N ALA A 41 1.37 13.52 -3.41
CA ALA A 41 0.97 14.33 -2.26
C ALA A 41 1.98 14.20 -1.12
N LEU A 42 2.39 12.96 -0.78
CA LEU A 42 3.36 12.72 0.29
C LEU A 42 4.70 13.40 0.04
N LEU A 43 5.20 13.38 -1.20
CA LEU A 43 6.41 14.12 -1.57
C LEU A 43 6.21 15.63 -1.52
N GLY A 44 5.03 16.13 -1.88
CA GLY A 44 4.67 17.54 -1.79
C GLY A 44 4.57 18.06 -0.35
N ASP A 45 4.06 17.24 0.56
CA ASP A 45 3.94 17.57 1.99
C ASP A 45 5.31 17.51 2.71
N HIS A 46 6.23 16.68 2.21
CA HIS A 46 7.55 16.44 2.80
C HIS A 46 8.70 16.56 1.79
N PRO A 47 8.86 17.72 1.12
CA PRO A 47 9.75 17.85 -0.05
C PRO A 47 11.24 17.79 0.29
N ASN A 48 11.61 17.97 1.56
CA ASN A 48 12.98 17.94 2.05
C ASN A 48 13.27 16.72 2.93
N ASP A 49 12.31 15.80 3.06
CA ASP A 49 12.49 14.63 3.90
C ASP A 49 13.28 13.56 3.13
N PRO A 50 14.53 13.26 3.53
CA PRO A 50 15.39 12.36 2.77
C PRO A 50 14.86 10.92 2.74
N ILE A 51 14.06 10.50 3.73
CA ILE A 51 13.44 9.17 3.75
C ILE A 51 12.32 9.12 2.72
N ILE A 52 11.45 10.14 2.66
CA ILE A 52 10.36 10.20 1.69
C ILE A 52 10.90 10.26 0.27
N ILE A 53 11.88 11.14 0.00
CA ILE A 53 12.52 11.26 -1.32
C ILE A 53 13.08 9.91 -1.78
N ARG A 54 13.78 9.20 -0.88
CA ARG A 54 14.38 7.90 -1.20
C ARG A 54 13.34 6.85 -1.53
N LEU A 55 12.28 6.74 -0.72
CA LEU A 55 11.21 5.78 -0.97
C LEU A 55 10.50 6.05 -2.29
N MET A 56 10.26 7.32 -2.63
CA MET A 56 9.64 7.68 -3.92
C MET A 56 10.55 7.35 -5.10
N ALA A 57 11.83 7.71 -5.04
CA ALA A 57 12.81 7.37 -6.06
C ALA A 57 12.95 5.85 -6.25
N LEU A 58 12.97 5.08 -5.15
CA LEU A 58 13.01 3.63 -5.20
C LEU A 58 11.76 3.06 -5.87
N ARG A 59 10.57 3.55 -5.50
CA ARG A 59 9.30 3.12 -6.14
C ARG A 59 9.34 3.36 -7.65
N GLU A 60 9.73 4.55 -8.09
CA GLU A 60 9.82 4.88 -9.52
C GLU A 60 10.80 3.96 -10.26
N GLY A 61 11.99 3.72 -9.67
CA GLY A 61 12.99 2.82 -10.24
C GLY A 61 12.49 1.38 -10.37
N LEU A 62 11.85 0.85 -9.32
CA LEU A 62 11.30 -0.51 -9.33
C LEU A 62 10.18 -0.65 -10.35
N CYS A 63 9.29 0.32 -10.45
CA CYS A 63 8.23 0.33 -11.47
C CYS A 63 8.80 0.35 -12.88
N ASN A 64 9.86 1.13 -13.14
CA ASN A 64 10.55 1.10 -14.43
C ASN A 64 11.16 -0.28 -14.73
N MET A 65 11.74 -0.96 -13.75
CA MET A 65 12.30 -2.29 -13.91
C MET A 65 11.23 -3.36 -14.19
N ILE A 66 10.08 -3.27 -13.53
CA ILE A 66 8.90 -4.11 -13.78
C ILE A 66 8.39 -3.90 -15.21
N ASP A 67 8.20 -2.64 -15.63
CA ASP A 67 7.71 -2.31 -16.97
C ASP A 67 8.65 -2.82 -18.08
N ARG A 68 9.95 -2.89 -17.78
CA ARG A 68 10.97 -3.44 -18.68
C ARG A 68 11.12 -4.97 -18.60
N GLY A 69 10.35 -5.64 -17.74
CA GLY A 69 10.41 -7.08 -17.53
C GLY A 69 11.71 -7.57 -16.89
N LEU A 70 12.46 -6.69 -16.21
CA LEU A 70 13.73 -7.03 -15.57
C LEU A 70 13.54 -7.72 -14.22
N ILE A 71 12.42 -7.44 -13.55
CA ILE A 71 11.99 -8.08 -12.30
C ILE A 71 10.48 -8.32 -12.33
N THR A 72 10.00 -9.25 -11.50
CA THR A 72 8.57 -9.46 -11.29
C THR A 72 7.97 -8.38 -10.38
N VAL A 73 6.64 -8.25 -10.41
CA VAL A 73 5.91 -7.38 -9.48
C VAL A 73 6.18 -7.76 -8.03
N GLU A 74 6.19 -9.05 -7.72
CA GLU A 74 6.49 -9.59 -6.39
C GLU A 74 7.90 -9.18 -5.91
N GLN A 75 8.92 -9.35 -6.76
CA GLN A 75 10.28 -8.89 -6.43
C GLN A 75 10.33 -7.39 -6.15
N GLY A 76 9.61 -6.57 -6.92
CA GLY A 76 9.51 -5.13 -6.67
C GLY A 76 8.81 -4.80 -5.35
N ILE A 77 7.73 -5.50 -5.02
CA ILE A 77 7.01 -5.34 -3.75
C ILE A 77 7.91 -5.67 -2.57
N ASP A 78 8.65 -6.78 -2.64
CA ASP A 78 9.55 -7.23 -1.57
C ASP A 78 10.67 -6.22 -1.33
N ILE A 79 11.33 -5.76 -2.39
CA ILE A 79 12.41 -4.76 -2.29
C ILE A 79 11.88 -3.45 -1.70
N PHE A 80 10.72 -2.98 -2.16
CA PHE A 80 10.13 -1.76 -1.65
C PHE A 80 9.75 -1.87 -0.17
N ASN A 81 9.14 -2.99 0.23
CA ASN A 81 8.72 -3.20 1.61
C ASN A 81 9.90 -3.33 2.57
N ASP A 82 11.00 -3.96 2.15
CA ASP A 82 12.22 -4.01 2.94
C ASP A 82 12.77 -2.61 3.24
N GLU A 83 12.92 -1.74 2.23
CA GLU A 83 13.39 -0.36 2.45
C GLU A 83 12.39 0.48 3.27
N LYS A 84 11.09 0.30 3.02
CA LYS A 84 10.04 0.96 3.83
C LYS A 84 10.15 0.57 5.30
N ASN A 85 10.32 -0.71 5.61
CA ASN A 85 10.44 -1.19 6.98
C ASN A 85 11.70 -0.64 7.66
N LYS A 86 12.85 -0.63 6.95
CA LYS A 86 14.08 0.01 7.42
C LYS A 86 13.89 1.50 7.70
N SER A 87 13.18 2.19 6.82
CA SER A 87 12.88 3.62 6.94
C SER A 87 12.00 3.94 8.15
N VAL A 88 11.00 3.10 8.45
CA VAL A 88 10.16 3.24 9.66
C VAL A 88 10.99 3.08 10.93
N ILE A 89 11.87 2.07 10.97
CA ILE A 89 12.78 1.84 12.10
C ILE A 89 13.72 3.05 12.26
N GLN A 90 14.30 3.54 11.16
CA GLN A 90 15.15 4.72 11.18
C GLN A 90 14.42 5.93 11.79
N ARG A 91 13.19 6.21 11.35
CA ARG A 91 12.40 7.32 11.88
C ARG A 91 12.16 7.20 13.39
N SER A 92 11.77 6.01 13.84
CA SER A 92 11.54 5.74 15.26
C SER A 92 12.80 5.98 16.10
N ASN A 93 13.97 5.61 15.59
CA ASN A 93 15.24 5.86 16.26
C ASN A 93 15.59 7.36 16.29
N GLU A 94 15.36 8.09 15.19
CA GLU A 94 15.56 9.54 15.15
C GLU A 94 14.70 10.28 16.18
N GLU A 95 13.45 9.86 16.36
CA GLU A 95 12.53 10.44 17.37
C GLU A 95 12.99 10.16 18.81
N GLN A 96 13.46 8.94 19.08
CA GLN A 96 14.00 8.56 20.38
C GLN A 96 15.28 9.35 20.74
N THR A 97 16.16 9.59 19.76
CA THR A 97 17.39 10.38 19.98
C THR A 97 17.13 11.88 20.15
N LYS A 98 16.03 12.41 19.60
CA LYS A 98 15.62 13.82 19.75
C LYS A 98 14.87 14.09 21.06
N SER A 99 14.34 13.06 21.70
CA SER A 99 13.69 13.17 23.01
C SER A 99 14.77 13.39 24.08
N PRO A 100 14.65 14.42 24.96
CA PRO A 100 15.70 14.70 25.94
C PRO A 100 15.91 13.47 26.83
N LYS A 101 17.15 13.02 26.96
CA LYS A 101 17.54 12.13 28.06
C LYS A 101 17.13 12.83 29.35
N LEU A 102 16.07 12.35 29.99
CA LEU A 102 15.76 12.71 31.36
C LEU A 102 16.90 12.12 32.20
N THR A 103 17.95 12.91 32.43
CA THR A 103 18.95 12.61 33.45
C THR A 103 18.24 12.69 34.80
N LEU A 104 17.92 11.52 35.35
CA LEU A 104 17.59 11.35 36.77
C LEU A 104 18.82 11.64 37.64
#